data_AF-A0A920KGQ3-F1
#
_entry.id   AF-A0A920KGQ3-F1
#
_cell.length_a   1.000
_cell.length_b   1.000
_cell.length_c   1.000
_cell.angle_alpha   90.00
_cell.angle_beta   90.00
_cell.angle_gamma   90.00
#
_symmetry.space_group_name_H-M   'P 1'
#
loop_
_entity.id
_entity.type
_entity.pdbx_description
1 polymer ?
#
loop_
_entity_poly.entity_id
_entity_poly.type
_entity_poly.pdbx_seq_one_letter_code
_entity_poly.pdbx_strand_id
1 'polypeptide(L)'
;MLDFDDEEEEEFDDEDGLSAEETDETDVVFGTGPITQPSMIKFMHQYPDSVLKFLLRRNLDGRPLPGEFEKIYDQWQQRGLMRGRLKRHLLKMMEWEEIPDTPIHELVGQIRNRILDLRLEQD
;
A
#
# COMPACT_ATOMS: atom_id res chain seq x y z
N MET A 1 27.27 17.55 6.94
CA MET A 1 25.95 17.38 7.58
C MET A 1 25.15 16.49 6.65
N LEU A 2 25.13 15.20 6.94
CA LEU A 2 24.38 14.18 6.22
C LEU A 2 23.59 13.47 7.31
N ASP A 3 22.35 13.88 7.54
CA ASP A 3 21.40 13.08 8.30
C ASP A 3 20.91 11.98 7.35
N PHE A 4 21.53 10.82 7.48
CA PHE A 4 20.89 9.58 7.09
C PHE A 4 19.96 9.24 8.24
N ASP A 5 18.69 9.61 8.08
CA ASP A 5 17.61 9.13 8.93
C ASP A 5 17.51 7.62 8.67
N ASP A 6 18.17 6.88 9.55
CA ASP A 6 18.12 5.43 9.70
C ASP A 6 16.73 5.12 10.26
N GLU A 7 15.72 5.09 9.38
CA GLU A 7 14.38 4.57 9.73
C GLU A 7 14.55 3.07 9.99
N GLU A 8 14.71 2.73 11.28
CA GLU A 8 14.75 1.37 11.82
C GLU A 8 13.64 0.51 11.16
N GLU A 9 14.03 -0.54 10.43
CA GLU A 9 13.13 -1.58 9.95
C GLU A 9 12.61 -2.35 11.19
N GLU A 10 11.49 -1.90 11.77
CA GLU A 10 10.75 -2.66 12.78
C GLU A 10 10.28 -3.99 12.16
N GLU A 11 10.77 -5.11 12.71
CA GLU A 11 10.31 -6.47 12.41
C GLU A 11 8.80 -6.56 12.67
N PHE A 12 8.03 -6.88 11.63
CA PHE A 12 6.58 -7.11 11.73
C PHE A 12 6.33 -8.54 12.18
N ASP A 13 5.77 -8.69 13.39
CA ASP A 13 5.28 -9.96 13.92
C ASP A 13 3.85 -10.19 13.39
N ASP A 14 3.70 -10.98 12.32
CA ASP A 14 2.43 -11.25 11.61
C ASP A 14 1.67 -12.47 12.21
N GLU A 15 1.66 -12.64 13.54
CA GLU A 15 0.79 -13.61 14.21
C GLU A 15 -0.59 -13.00 14.53
N ASP A 16 -1.42 -12.72 13.51
CA ASP A 16 -2.87 -12.56 13.76
C ASP A 16 -3.72 -13.32 12.73
N GLY A 17 -4.27 -14.43 13.21
CA GLY A 17 -5.24 -15.24 12.46
C GLY A 17 -6.62 -14.59 12.50
N LEU A 18 -7.14 -14.20 11.32
CA LEU A 18 -8.55 -13.87 11.03
C LEU A 18 -9.36 -13.35 12.23
N SER A 19 -8.87 -12.31 12.90
CA SER A 19 -9.65 -11.56 13.88
C SER A 19 -10.31 -10.39 13.14
N ALA A 20 -11.57 -10.11 13.45
CA ALA A 20 -12.19 -8.86 13.02
C ALA A 20 -11.57 -7.75 13.87
N GLU A 21 -10.38 -7.29 13.49
CA GLU A 21 -9.69 -6.20 14.17
C GLU A 21 -10.64 -5.01 14.26
N GLU A 22 -10.76 -4.43 15.47
CA GLU A 22 -11.27 -3.05 15.58
C GLU A 22 -10.50 -2.22 14.56
N THR A 23 -11.22 -1.55 13.64
CA THR A 23 -10.58 -0.69 12.65
C THR A 23 -9.77 0.34 13.40
N ASP A 24 -8.45 0.13 13.41
CA ASP A 24 -7.47 1.07 13.95
C ASP A 24 -7.77 2.46 13.36
N GLU A 25 -7.78 3.48 14.20
CA GLU A 25 -8.00 4.86 13.77
C GLU A 25 -7.00 5.25 12.66
N THR A 26 -5.81 4.65 12.64
CA THR A 26 -4.77 4.91 11.63
C THR A 26 -4.97 4.14 10.31
N ASP A 27 -5.96 3.24 10.22
CA ASP A 27 -6.23 2.44 9.02
C ASP A 27 -6.51 3.33 7.79
N VAL A 28 -5.92 2.98 6.65
CA VAL A 28 -6.01 3.81 5.44
C VAL A 28 -7.43 3.84 4.88
N VAL A 29 -8.13 2.71 4.81
CA VAL A 29 -9.40 2.58 4.07
C VAL A 29 -10.59 2.99 4.94
N PHE A 30 -10.59 2.56 6.20
CA PHE A 30 -11.71 2.68 7.13
C PHE A 30 -11.42 3.58 8.33
N GLY A 31 -10.16 3.89 8.61
CA GLY A 31 -9.78 4.75 9.72
C GLY A 31 -10.15 6.21 9.50
N THR A 32 -9.99 7.03 10.55
CA THR A 32 -10.27 8.47 10.54
C THR A 32 -9.13 9.31 11.08
N GLY A 33 -8.17 8.70 11.78
CA GLY A 33 -6.98 9.33 12.35
C GLY A 33 -5.81 9.44 11.36
N PRO A 34 -4.67 10.01 11.78
CA PRO A 34 -3.48 10.13 10.94
C PRO A 34 -2.93 8.76 10.50
N ILE A 35 -2.58 8.63 9.22
CA ILE A 35 -1.99 7.42 8.64
C ILE A 35 -0.51 7.36 9.03
N THR A 36 -0.09 6.21 9.57
CA THR A 36 1.28 5.93 9.99
C THR A 36 2.02 5.11 8.94
N GLN A 37 3.33 4.95 9.09
CA GLN A 37 4.10 4.06 8.21
C GLN A 37 3.64 2.60 8.32
N PRO A 38 3.39 2.04 9.53
CA PRO A 38 2.84 0.70 9.64
C PRO A 38 1.47 0.53 8.96
N SER A 39 0.55 1.48 9.13
CA SER A 39 -0.78 1.37 8.51
C SER A 39 -0.72 1.53 6.99
N MET A 40 0.22 2.30 6.45
CA MET A 40 0.50 2.36 5.02
C MET A 40 1.05 1.03 4.46
N ILE A 41 1.96 0.37 5.19
CA ILE A 41 2.51 -0.95 4.78
C ILE A 41 1.41 -2.01 4.85
N LYS A 42 0.65 -2.05 5.95
CA LYS A 42 -0.53 -2.93 6.10
C LYS A 42 -1.54 -2.74 4.97
N PHE A 43 -1.86 -1.49 4.63
CA PHE A 43 -2.70 -1.15 3.48
C PHE A 43 -2.16 -1.71 2.16
N MET A 44 -0.85 -1.68 1.95
CA MET A 44 -0.23 -2.23 0.74
C MET A 44 -0.43 -3.74 0.62
N HIS A 45 -0.29 -4.44 1.73
CA HIS A 45 -0.43 -5.90 1.78
C HIS A 45 -1.90 -6.33 1.66
N GLN A 46 -2.81 -5.60 2.30
CA GLN A 46 -4.24 -5.94 2.32
C GLN A 46 -4.99 -5.52 1.06
N TYR A 47 -4.64 -4.37 0.46
CA TYR A 47 -5.40 -3.75 -0.65
C TYR A 47 -4.52 -3.38 -1.86
N PRO A 48 -3.80 -4.33 -2.47
CA PRO A 48 -2.88 -4.04 -3.58
C PRO A 48 -3.59 -3.42 -4.81
N ASP A 49 -4.87 -3.70 -5.02
CA ASP A 49 -5.66 -3.11 -6.09
C ASP A 49 -5.92 -1.61 -5.84
N SER A 50 -6.20 -1.24 -4.60
CA SER A 50 -6.44 0.14 -4.17
C SER A 50 -5.15 0.95 -4.16
N VAL A 51 -4.03 0.33 -3.81
CA VAL A 51 -2.68 0.90 -3.98
C VAL A 51 -2.45 1.29 -5.44
N LEU A 52 -2.63 0.34 -6.37
CA LEU A 52 -2.40 0.61 -7.80
C LEU A 52 -3.39 1.64 -8.35
N LYS A 53 -4.67 1.60 -7.97
CA LYS A 53 -5.63 2.63 -8.37
C LYS A 53 -5.23 4.02 -7.87
N PHE A 54 -4.79 4.13 -6.61
CA PHE A 54 -4.32 5.38 -6.03
C PHE A 54 -3.04 5.89 -6.72
N LEU A 55 -2.09 5.00 -7.02
CA LEU A 55 -0.83 5.31 -7.68
C LEU A 55 -0.96 5.57 -9.18
N LEU A 56 -1.91 4.96 -9.89
CA LEU A 56 -2.02 5.08 -11.34
C LEU A 56 -3.18 5.98 -11.77
N ARG A 57 -4.10 6.31 -10.85
CA ARG A 57 -5.35 7.04 -11.11
C ARG A 57 -6.15 6.40 -12.26
N ARG A 58 -6.16 5.06 -12.31
CA ARG A 58 -6.86 4.24 -13.30
C ARG A 58 -7.55 3.05 -12.63
N ASN A 59 -8.67 2.62 -13.19
CA ASN A 59 -9.35 1.38 -12.81
C ASN A 59 -8.56 0.14 -13.26
N LEU A 60 -8.92 -1.03 -12.75
CA LEU A 60 -8.24 -2.30 -13.08
C LEU A 60 -8.37 -2.68 -14.57
N ASP A 61 -9.41 -2.17 -15.24
CA ASP A 61 -9.64 -2.30 -16.68
C ASP A 61 -8.87 -1.24 -17.51
N GLY A 62 -8.06 -0.41 -16.86
CA GLY A 62 -7.25 0.64 -17.49
C GLY A 62 -8.00 1.94 -17.79
N ARG A 63 -9.31 2.00 -17.55
CA ARG A 63 -10.10 3.22 -17.78
C ARG A 63 -9.78 4.31 -16.75
N PRO A 64 -10.04 5.59 -17.09
CA PRO A 64 -9.96 6.66 -16.11
C PRO A 64 -10.82 6.36 -14.88
N LEU A 65 -10.29 6.76 -13.74
CA LEU A 65 -10.91 6.51 -12.45
C LEU A 65 -12.07 7.50 -12.21
N PRO A 66 -13.24 7.07 -11.72
CA PRO A 66 -14.38 7.97 -11.47
C PRO A 66 -14.05 9.03 -10.42
N GLY A 67 -14.60 10.25 -10.59
CA GLY A 67 -14.35 11.39 -9.68
C GLY A 67 -14.75 11.15 -8.22
N GLU A 68 -15.64 10.19 -7.94
CA GLU A 68 -16.00 9.83 -6.57
C GLU A 68 -14.81 9.30 -5.76
N PHE A 69 -13.88 8.60 -6.42
CA PHE A 69 -12.67 8.11 -5.78
C PHE A 69 -11.64 9.22 -5.53
N GLU A 70 -11.69 10.34 -6.26
CA GLU A 70 -10.80 11.46 -6.00
C GLU A 70 -11.00 12.00 -4.59
N LYS A 71 -12.26 12.11 -4.12
CA LYS A 71 -12.56 12.53 -2.75
C LYS A 71 -12.00 11.56 -1.70
N ILE A 72 -12.08 10.26 -1.96
CA ILE A 72 -11.50 9.23 -1.07
C ILE A 72 -9.98 9.39 -1.01
N TYR A 73 -9.34 9.61 -2.15
CA TYR A 73 -7.89 9.76 -2.23
C TYR A 73 -7.41 11.06 -1.60
N ASP A 74 -8.16 12.15 -1.77
CA ASP A 74 -7.89 13.41 -1.09
C ASP A 74 -7.95 13.25 0.43
N GLN A 75 -8.93 12.49 0.94
CA GLN A 75 -9.00 12.17 2.37
C GLN A 75 -7.80 11.36 2.84
N TRP A 76 -7.38 10.33 2.10
CA TRP A 76 -6.17 9.57 2.44
C TRP A 76 -4.93 10.46 2.46
N GLN A 77 -4.79 11.36 1.48
CA GLN A 77 -3.67 12.28 1.42
C GLN A 77 -3.68 13.30 2.57
N GLN A 78 -4.85 13.84 2.93
CA GLN A 78 -5.00 14.73 4.09
C GLN A 78 -4.65 14.05 5.41
N ARG A 79 -4.93 12.75 5.51
CA ARG A 79 -4.57 11.92 6.67
C ARG A 79 -3.11 11.50 6.70
N GLY A 80 -2.33 11.75 5.63
CA GLY A 80 -0.89 11.51 5.62
C GLY A 80 -0.41 10.45 4.61
N LEU A 81 -1.29 9.87 3.79
CA LEU A 81 -0.87 8.92 2.75
C LEU A 81 -0.13 9.64 1.62
N MET A 82 1.20 9.61 1.68
CA MET A 82 2.05 10.22 0.66
C MET A 82 2.25 9.27 -0.53
N ARG A 83 1.71 9.65 -1.70
CA ARG A 83 1.86 8.89 -2.96
C ARG A 83 3.31 8.49 -3.29
N GLY A 84 4.26 9.40 -3.07
CA GLY A 84 5.68 9.12 -3.32
C GLY A 84 6.27 8.07 -2.38
N ARG A 85 5.92 8.13 -1.09
CA ARG A 85 6.37 7.15 -0.09
C ARG A 85 5.76 5.78 -0.40
N LEU A 86 4.44 5.70 -0.62
CA LEU A 86 3.76 4.47 -1.00
C LEU A 86 4.36 3.85 -2.28
N LYS A 87 4.61 4.66 -3.32
CA LYS A 87 5.26 4.18 -4.56
C LYS A 87 6.64 3.59 -4.27
N ARG A 88 7.46 4.26 -3.45
CA ARG A 88 8.81 3.78 -3.11
C ARG A 88 8.79 2.43 -2.40
N HIS A 89 7.89 2.26 -1.42
CA HIS A 89 7.75 0.97 -0.72
C HIS A 89 7.29 -0.14 -1.66
N LEU A 90 6.35 0.14 -2.56
CA LEU A 90 5.88 -0.84 -3.55
C LEU A 90 7.03 -1.29 -4.47
N LEU A 91 7.80 -0.34 -4.98
CA LEU A 91 8.95 -0.63 -5.84
C LEU A 91 10.02 -1.45 -5.10
N LYS A 92 10.32 -1.11 -3.84
CA LYS A 92 11.26 -1.87 -3.01
C LYS A 92 10.77 -3.31 -2.80
N MET A 93 9.51 -3.50 -2.39
CA MET A 93 8.93 -4.82 -2.13
C MET A 93 8.92 -5.71 -3.38
N MET A 94 8.61 -5.13 -4.54
CA MET A 94 8.55 -5.83 -5.83
C MET A 94 9.90 -5.93 -6.55
N GLU A 95 10.95 -5.32 -6.00
CA GLU A 95 12.26 -5.19 -6.65
C GLU A 95 12.18 -4.58 -8.06
N TRP A 96 11.29 -3.60 -8.21
CA TRP A 96 11.07 -2.88 -9.47
C TRP A 96 11.81 -1.55 -9.49
N GLU A 97 12.48 -1.23 -10.60
CA GLU A 97 13.02 0.13 -10.84
C GLU A 97 11.89 1.15 -11.07
N GLU A 98 10.86 0.73 -11.79
CA GLU A 98 9.63 1.49 -12.03
C GLU A 98 8.42 0.56 -12.15
N ILE A 99 7.20 1.09 -12.03
CA ILE A 99 5.99 0.27 -12.16
C ILE A 99 5.91 -0.22 -13.62
N PRO A 100 5.89 -1.54 -13.88
CA PRO A 100 5.86 -2.06 -15.24
C PRO A 100 4.64 -1.57 -16.03
N ASP A 101 4.82 -1.34 -17.33
CA ASP A 101 3.72 -1.02 -18.26
C ASP A 101 2.95 -2.30 -18.68
N THR A 102 2.46 -3.04 -17.68
CA THR A 102 1.59 -4.20 -17.87
C THR A 102 0.16 -3.87 -17.40
N PRO A 103 -0.85 -4.65 -17.84
CA PRO A 103 -2.22 -4.42 -17.41
C PRO A 103 -2.35 -4.42 -15.88
N ILE A 104 -3.13 -3.48 -15.34
CA ILE A 104 -3.21 -3.24 -13.88
C ILE A 104 -3.67 -4.50 -13.12
N HIS A 105 -4.58 -5.29 -13.68
CA HIS A 105 -5.02 -6.54 -13.06
C HIS A 105 -3.90 -7.60 -12.97
N GLU A 106 -2.96 -7.63 -13.92
CA GLU A 106 -1.78 -8.49 -13.86
C GLU A 106 -0.82 -8.01 -12.78
N LEU A 107 -0.60 -6.69 -12.67
CA LEU A 107 0.20 -6.10 -11.59
C LEU A 107 -0.36 -6.46 -10.21
N VAL A 108 -1.69 -6.44 -10.02
CA VAL A 108 -2.32 -6.92 -8.77
C VAL A 108 -1.95 -8.37 -8.47
N GLY A 109 -1.98 -9.24 -9.49
CA GLY A 109 -1.58 -10.64 -9.35
C GLY A 109 -0.12 -10.79 -8.93
N GLN A 110 0.79 -10.06 -9.58
CA GLN A 110 2.22 -10.07 -9.25
C GLN A 110 2.47 -9.61 -7.80
N ILE A 111 1.81 -8.53 -7.37
CA ILE A 111 1.94 -8.02 -6.00
C ILE A 111 1.42 -9.02 -4.98
N ARG A 112 0.26 -9.65 -5.24
CA ARG A 112 -0.29 -10.68 -4.35
C ARG A 112 0.63 -11.88 -4.23
N ASN A 113 1.20 -12.35 -5.34
CA ASN A 113 2.14 -13.46 -5.31
C ASN A 113 3.38 -13.08 -4.48
N ARG A 114 3.95 -11.89 -4.68
CA ARG A 114 5.10 -11.42 -3.89
C ARG A 114 4.78 -11.33 -2.39
N ILE A 115 3.60 -10.82 -2.02
CA ILE A 115 3.17 -10.77 -0.61
C ILE A 115 3.07 -12.19 -0.03
N LEU A 116 2.58 -13.17 -0.79
CA LEU A 116 2.51 -14.56 -0.36
C LEU A 116 3.91 -15.17 -0.22
N ASP A 117 4.80 -14.94 -1.17
CA ASP A 117 6.19 -15.43 -1.13
C ASP A 117 6.92 -14.88 0.11
N LEU A 118 6.80 -13.57 0.38
CA LEU A 118 7.41 -12.94 1.55
C LEU A 118 6.88 -13.51 2.88
N ARG A 119 5.59 -13.89 2.94
CA ARG A 119 5.02 -14.54 4.13
C ARG A 119 5.60 -15.94 4.34
N LEU A 120 5.75 -16.71 3.26
CA LEU A 120 6.31 -18.06 3.32
C LEU A 120 7.82 -18.07 3.61
N GLU A 121 8.54 -16.98 3.33
CA GLU A 121 9.95 -16.82 3.65
C GLU A 121 10.20 -16.50 5.15
N GLN A 122 9.15 -16.10 5.89
CA GLN A 122 9.23 -15.78 7.31
C GLN A 122 8.85 -16.97 8.23
N ASP A 123 8.26 -18.03 7.67
CA ASP A 123 7.94 -19.30 8.33
C ASP A 123 9.13 -20.30 8.33
#